data_AF-A0A965IMM9-F1
#
_entry.id   AF-A0A965IMM9-F1
#
_cell.length_a   1.000
_cell.length_b   1.000
_cell.length_c   1.000
_cell.angle_alpha   90.00
_cell.angle_beta   90.00
_cell.angle_gamma   90.00
#
_symmetry.space_group_name_H-M   'P 1'
#
loop_
_entity.id
_entity.type
_entity.pdbx_description
1 polymer ?
#
loop_
_entity_poly.entity_id
_entity_poly.type
_entity_poly.pdbx_seq_one_letter_code
_entity_poly.pdbx_strand_id
1 'polypeptide(L)'
;VGQIRDAVVFFVNATIVNPSFDSQTKETLTTPAAKFGSVFKHEKLSDGLMKIGLLEEAQSALEAKSAKDAKRTDGSKKKTLRGLPKLVDALWAGTAKSPDCTLILTEGDSAATSAICGLSVVGRERFGVFPLRGKLLNVKDISQEKFNKNEELTAIKAILGLRQGSKYKDKKDLRYGRVMIMADQDHDGSHIKGLLMNLFHTEWPELLQLGFLCSLATPLLKASRRSESISFYSNGEFDAWKERLGSTAGWTIKYYKGLGTSTKEEAREWFERLAEIYYDWDGVSDESISLAFHKKRSDDRKVWLSGYNPKRILDIGAGGRVTYTRFINDELIHFSNADNLRSLPNVIDGLKPSQRKILFGCFKRGLRSEVKVAQLAGYVSEHAAYHHGEASLCATIVGMAQNFVGSNNLNLLVPQGQFGSRLMGGEDSASARYIFTFL
;
A
#
# COMPACT_ATOMS: atom_id res chain seq x y z
N VAL A 1 18.74 26.26 4.80
CA VAL A 1 19.79 26.99 5.56
C VAL A 1 19.98 28.41 5.04
N GLY A 2 20.16 28.63 3.72
CA GLY A 2 20.29 30.00 3.15
C GLY A 2 19.19 30.98 3.56
N GLN A 3 17.92 30.60 3.39
CA GLN A 3 16.77 31.49 3.69
C GLN A 3 16.69 31.98 5.14
N ILE A 4 17.15 31.19 6.13
CA ILE A 4 17.12 31.59 7.55
C ILE A 4 18.33 32.49 7.87
N ARG A 5 19.47 32.24 7.23
CA ARG A 5 20.68 33.08 7.38
C ARG A 5 20.41 34.50 6.89
N ASP A 6 19.66 34.64 5.79
CA ASP A 6 19.36 35.94 5.19
C ASP A 6 18.31 36.74 5.99
N ALA A 7 17.60 36.10 6.91
CA ALA A 7 16.57 36.71 7.75
C ALA A 7 17.12 37.34 9.05
N VAL A 8 18.41 37.14 9.36
CA VAL A 8 19.03 37.61 10.61
C VAL A 8 20.28 38.44 10.33
N VAL A 9 20.35 39.62 10.93
CA VAL A 9 21.56 40.44 10.95
C VAL A 9 22.31 40.18 12.25
N PHE A 10 23.56 39.72 12.14
CA PHE A 10 24.44 39.55 13.29
C PHE A 10 25.39 40.73 13.40
N PHE A 11 25.40 41.38 14.56
CA PHE A 11 26.44 42.30 14.95
C PHE A 11 27.46 41.55 15.80
N VAL A 12 28.70 41.46 15.31
CA VAL A 12 29.76 40.70 15.97
C VAL A 12 30.90 41.64 16.29
N ASN A 13 31.28 41.69 17.57
CA ASN A 13 32.51 42.32 18.03
C ASN A 13 33.33 41.27 18.76
N ALA A 14 34.57 41.05 18.32
CA ALA A 14 35.44 40.01 18.84
C ALA A 14 36.91 40.41 18.74
N THR A 15 37.70 39.94 19.71
CA THR A 15 39.16 40.11 19.73
C THR A 15 39.82 38.78 19.39
N ILE A 16 40.54 38.76 18.28
CA ILE A 16 41.19 37.54 17.75
C ILE A 16 42.69 37.63 17.98
N VAL A 17 43.28 36.59 18.56
CA VAL A 17 44.73 36.51 18.80
C VAL A 17 45.45 36.27 17.47
N ASN A 18 46.37 37.15 17.10
CA ASN A 18 47.20 37.08 15.89
C ASN A 18 46.37 36.83 14.60
N PRO A 19 45.47 37.76 14.23
CA PRO A 19 44.54 37.55 13.12
C PRO A 19 45.26 37.58 11.77
N SER A 20 44.88 36.65 10.91
CA SER A 20 45.18 36.59 9.47
C SER A 20 43.94 36.97 8.67
N PHE A 21 44.16 37.75 7.62
CA PHE A 21 43.13 38.25 6.69
C PHE A 21 43.47 37.84 5.26
N ASP A 22 42.49 37.95 4.36
CA ASP A 22 42.64 37.70 2.92
C ASP A 22 43.58 38.68 2.23
N SER A 23 43.63 39.92 2.73
CA SER A 23 44.31 41.06 2.10
C SER A 23 44.71 42.12 3.13
N GLN A 24 45.50 43.10 2.67
CA GLN A 24 45.95 44.22 3.51
C GLN A 24 44.82 45.17 3.93
N THR A 25 43.70 45.21 3.19
CA THR A 25 42.50 45.96 3.59
C THR A 25 41.76 45.31 4.76
N LYS A 26 42.05 44.03 5.04
CA LYS A 26 41.58 43.26 6.21
C LYS A 26 40.05 43.17 6.30
N GLU A 27 39.38 43.05 5.16
CA GLU A 27 37.92 42.95 5.08
C GLU A 27 37.41 41.56 5.46
N THR A 28 38.12 40.50 5.07
CA THR A 28 37.74 39.11 5.40
C THR A 28 38.74 38.44 6.32
N LEU A 29 38.31 38.07 7.51
CA LEU A 29 39.10 37.25 8.44
C LEU A 29 39.19 35.81 7.93
N THR A 30 40.41 35.28 7.78
CA THR A 30 40.67 33.91 7.30
C THR A 30 41.25 32.99 8.37
N THR A 31 41.42 33.52 9.59
CA THR A 31 41.97 32.76 10.74
C THR A 31 41.02 31.60 11.09
N PRO A 32 41.52 30.36 11.23
CA PRO A 32 40.68 29.24 11.65
C PRO A 32 40.15 29.41 13.07
N ALA A 33 38.89 29.03 13.33
CA ALA A 33 38.23 29.23 14.62
C ALA A 33 38.99 28.63 15.82
N ALA A 34 39.68 27.50 15.62
CA ALA A 34 40.50 26.87 16.67
C ALA A 34 41.69 27.73 17.14
N LYS A 35 42.11 28.73 16.36
CA LYS A 35 43.23 29.63 16.65
C LYS A 35 42.79 31.00 17.13
N PHE A 36 41.50 31.23 17.36
CA PHE A 36 41.01 32.53 17.81
C PHE A 36 41.51 32.94 19.21
N GLY A 37 42.01 31.99 19.99
CA GLY A 37 42.45 32.20 21.38
C GLY A 37 41.29 32.36 22.37
N SER A 38 40.05 32.34 21.87
CA SER A 38 38.81 32.35 22.63
C SER A 38 37.74 31.52 21.89
N VAL A 39 36.71 31.08 22.61
CA VAL A 39 35.58 30.33 22.03
C VAL A 39 34.29 31.06 22.39
N PHE A 40 33.51 31.42 21.37
CA PHE A 40 32.18 31.98 21.58
C PHE A 40 31.25 30.88 22.12
N LYS A 41 30.79 31.05 23.36
CA LYS A 41 29.78 30.20 24.00
C LYS A 41 28.64 31.10 24.47
N HIS A 42 27.44 30.85 23.98
CA HIS A 42 26.27 31.60 24.42
C HIS A 42 25.06 30.68 24.53
N GLU A 43 24.63 30.44 25.77
CA GLU A 43 23.56 29.48 26.08
C GLU A 43 22.16 30.01 25.73
N LYS A 44 21.98 31.34 25.66
CA LYS A 44 20.67 31.99 25.44
C LYS A 44 20.43 32.51 24.02
N LEU A 45 21.31 32.16 23.07
CA LEU A 45 21.21 32.69 21.70
C LEU A 45 20.00 32.09 20.98
N SER A 46 19.77 30.79 21.18
CA SER A 46 18.58 30.09 20.69
C SER A 46 17.29 30.75 21.16
N ASP A 47 17.20 31.10 22.45
CA ASP A 47 15.99 31.71 23.03
C ASP A 47 15.76 33.12 22.48
N GLY A 48 16.85 33.88 22.27
CA GLY A 48 16.79 35.19 21.62
C GLY A 48 16.33 35.09 20.17
N LEU A 49 16.84 34.11 19.41
CA LEU A 49 16.42 33.86 18.02
C LEU A 49 14.97 33.41 17.92
N MET A 50 14.45 32.66 18.90
CA MET A 50 13.03 32.32 18.96
C MET A 50 12.16 33.55 19.24
N LYS A 51 12.58 34.44 20.16
CA LYS A 51 11.83 35.66 20.51
C LYS A 51 11.70 36.68 19.37
N ILE A 52 12.65 36.72 18.45
CA ILE A 52 12.60 37.63 17.29
C ILE A 52 11.73 37.11 16.15
N GLY A 53 11.04 35.98 16.32
CA GLY A 53 10.11 35.45 15.32
C GLY A 53 10.74 34.51 14.28
N LEU A 54 12.02 34.11 14.47
CA LEU A 54 12.73 33.32 13.46
C LEU A 54 12.12 31.92 13.30
N LEU A 55 11.51 31.38 14.36
CA LEU A 55 10.86 30.08 14.34
C LEU A 55 9.58 30.14 13.49
N GLU A 56 8.76 31.18 13.66
CA GLU A 56 7.57 31.45 12.86
C GLU A 56 7.93 31.71 11.40
N GLU A 57 8.98 32.49 11.12
CA GLU A 57 9.45 32.76 9.75
C GLU A 57 9.98 31.48 9.09
N ALA A 58 10.73 30.65 9.83
CA ALA A 58 11.19 29.36 9.33
C ALA A 58 10.04 28.39 9.05
N GLN A 59 9.01 28.37 9.90
CA GLN A 59 7.78 27.60 9.67
C GLN A 59 7.04 28.10 8.44
N SER A 60 6.81 29.42 8.32
CA SER A 60 6.18 30.06 7.16
C SER A 60 6.93 29.76 5.85
N ALA A 61 8.25 29.87 5.84
CA ALA A 61 9.08 29.55 4.69
C ALA A 61 8.99 28.06 4.30
N LEU A 62 8.95 27.16 5.30
CA LEU A 62 8.81 25.72 5.08
C LEU A 62 7.42 25.38 4.53
N GLU A 63 6.36 26.00 5.06
CA GLU A 63 4.99 25.86 4.57
C GLU A 63 4.86 26.40 3.14
N ALA A 64 5.39 27.58 2.85
CA ALA A 64 5.39 28.17 1.51
C ALA A 64 6.13 27.29 0.49
N LYS A 65 7.28 26.72 0.88
CA LYS A 65 8.02 25.77 0.04
C LYS A 65 7.21 24.49 -0.18
N SER A 66 6.62 23.94 0.88
CA SER A 66 5.80 22.73 0.82
C SER A 66 4.56 22.93 -0.07
N ALA A 67 3.91 24.08 0.04
CA ALA A 67 2.78 24.46 -0.80
C ALA A 67 3.19 24.62 -2.28
N LYS A 68 4.36 25.21 -2.55
CA LYS A 68 4.90 25.31 -3.91
C LYS A 68 5.22 23.94 -4.51
N ASP A 69 5.81 23.05 -3.74
CA ASP A 69 6.13 21.69 -4.21
C ASP A 69 4.87 20.81 -4.35
N ALA A 70 3.86 20.97 -3.49
CA ALA A 70 2.55 20.35 -3.66
C ALA A 70 1.84 20.82 -4.94
N LYS A 71 1.87 22.14 -5.23
CA LYS A 71 1.31 22.69 -6.48
C LYS A 71 1.98 22.13 -7.75
N ARG A 72 3.24 21.70 -7.67
CA ARG A 72 3.93 21.06 -8.82
C ARG A 72 3.37 19.67 -9.12
N THR A 73 2.86 18.96 -8.11
CA THR A 73 2.28 17.62 -8.25
C THR A 73 0.75 17.63 -8.35
N ASP A 74 0.13 18.80 -8.29
CA ASP A 74 -1.32 18.93 -8.38
C ASP A 74 -1.85 18.56 -9.77
N GLY A 75 -2.96 17.82 -9.75
CA GLY A 75 -3.75 17.53 -10.92
C GLY A 75 -4.57 18.75 -11.35
N SER A 76 -4.96 18.75 -12.62
CA SER A 76 -5.91 19.71 -13.17
C SER A 76 -6.85 19.01 -14.13
N LYS A 77 -8.08 19.52 -14.24
CA LYS A 77 -9.05 19.03 -15.20
C LYS A 77 -8.59 19.36 -16.62
N LYS A 78 -7.88 18.41 -17.23
CA LYS A 78 -7.40 18.47 -18.61
C LYS A 78 -7.91 17.26 -19.36
N LYS A 79 -8.27 17.44 -20.63
CA LYS A 79 -8.73 16.34 -21.48
C LYS A 79 -7.66 15.26 -21.64
N THR A 80 -6.42 15.65 -21.92
CA THR A 80 -5.33 14.72 -22.21
C THR A 80 -4.23 14.82 -21.16
N LEU A 81 -3.81 13.65 -20.66
CA LEU A 81 -2.63 13.51 -19.80
C LEU A 81 -1.47 12.89 -20.59
N ARG A 82 -0.24 13.25 -20.24
CA ARG A 82 1.00 12.71 -20.83
C ARG A 82 1.89 12.16 -19.71
N GLY A 83 2.74 11.19 -20.02
CA GLY A 83 3.70 10.63 -19.06
C GLY A 83 3.17 9.52 -18.15
N LEU A 84 1.96 8.99 -18.41
CA LEU A 84 1.35 7.90 -17.65
C LEU A 84 1.08 6.70 -18.58
N PRO A 85 2.09 5.89 -18.93
CA PRO A 85 1.97 4.85 -19.96
C PRO A 85 1.00 3.71 -19.59
N LYS A 86 0.81 3.46 -18.28
CA LYS A 86 -0.11 2.42 -17.80
C LYS A 86 -1.58 2.88 -17.69
N LEU A 87 -1.85 4.17 -17.90
CA LEU A 87 -3.20 4.70 -17.85
C LEU A 87 -3.94 4.38 -19.16
N VAL A 88 -5.05 3.65 -19.05
CA VAL A 88 -6.07 3.59 -20.10
C VAL A 88 -7.14 4.60 -19.73
N ASP A 89 -7.02 5.80 -20.30
CA ASP A 89 -7.87 6.94 -19.97
C ASP A 89 -9.26 6.81 -20.60
N ALA A 90 -10.31 7.32 -19.93
CA ALA A 90 -11.66 7.31 -20.48
C ALA A 90 -11.78 8.44 -21.53
N LEU A 91 -12.50 8.22 -22.63
CA LEU A 91 -12.57 9.23 -23.70
C LEU A 91 -13.24 10.54 -23.25
N TRP A 92 -14.13 10.48 -22.26
CA TRP A 92 -14.79 11.65 -21.70
C TRP A 92 -14.10 12.22 -20.45
N ALA A 93 -13.00 11.61 -20.00
CA ALA A 93 -12.25 12.08 -18.83
C ALA A 93 -11.74 13.52 -19.04
N GLY A 94 -11.93 14.37 -18.03
CA GLY A 94 -11.55 15.78 -18.09
C GLY A 94 -12.39 16.67 -19.03
N THR A 95 -13.49 16.16 -19.60
CA THR A 95 -14.45 16.94 -20.41
C THR A 95 -15.65 17.40 -19.58
N ALA A 96 -16.67 17.98 -20.23
CA ALA A 96 -17.95 18.29 -19.58
C ALA A 96 -18.67 17.05 -19.03
N LYS A 97 -18.45 15.88 -19.64
CA LYS A 97 -19.01 14.58 -19.22
C LYS A 97 -18.13 13.84 -18.19
N SER A 98 -17.17 14.52 -17.57
CA SER A 98 -16.35 13.93 -16.51
C SER A 98 -17.14 13.35 -15.33
N PRO A 99 -18.30 13.91 -14.91
CA PRO A 99 -19.08 13.34 -13.82
C PRO A 99 -19.62 11.93 -14.11
N ASP A 100 -19.81 11.57 -15.38
CA ASP A 100 -20.28 10.25 -15.80
C ASP A 100 -19.13 9.24 -15.93
N CYS A 101 -17.88 9.68 -15.73
CA CYS A 101 -16.70 8.86 -15.89
C CYS A 101 -16.30 8.17 -14.58
N THR A 102 -15.86 6.92 -14.69
CA THR A 102 -15.36 6.07 -13.60
C THR A 102 -13.91 5.69 -13.86
N LEU A 103 -13.02 5.96 -12.91
CA LEU A 103 -11.66 5.44 -12.94
C LEU A 103 -11.60 4.14 -12.14
N ILE A 104 -11.20 3.04 -12.79
CA ILE A 104 -10.97 1.75 -12.14
C ILE A 104 -9.50 1.69 -11.69
N LEU A 105 -9.27 1.64 -10.38
CA LEU A 105 -7.96 1.39 -9.78
C LEU A 105 -7.84 -0.10 -9.49
N THR A 106 -6.87 -0.77 -10.11
CA THR A 106 -6.75 -2.23 -10.04
C THR A 106 -5.55 -2.69 -9.21
N GLU A 107 -5.69 -3.83 -8.52
CA GLU A 107 -4.58 -4.49 -7.84
C GLU A 107 -3.64 -5.16 -8.86
N GLY A 108 -2.59 -4.46 -9.27
CA GLY A 108 -1.59 -4.96 -10.21
C GLY A 108 -2.04 -4.97 -11.68
N ASP A 109 -1.09 -5.36 -12.54
CA ASP A 109 -1.26 -5.40 -14.00
C ASP A 109 -2.20 -6.56 -14.43
N SER A 110 -2.26 -7.63 -13.65
CA SER A 110 -3.18 -8.76 -13.89
C SER A 110 -4.64 -8.31 -13.84
N ALA A 111 -5.03 -7.61 -12.78
CA ALA A 111 -6.38 -7.07 -12.64
C ALA A 111 -6.69 -5.99 -13.68
N ALA A 112 -5.70 -5.15 -14.04
CA ALA A 112 -5.86 -4.16 -15.11
C ALA A 112 -6.20 -4.81 -16.45
N THR A 113 -5.57 -5.94 -16.79
CA THR A 113 -5.84 -6.66 -18.03
C THR A 113 -7.28 -7.13 -18.09
N SER A 114 -7.80 -7.69 -16.99
CA SER A 114 -9.20 -8.09 -16.86
C SER A 114 -10.15 -6.89 -16.98
N ALA A 115 -9.84 -5.78 -16.32
CA ALA A 115 -10.63 -4.54 -16.41
C ALA A 115 -10.65 -3.97 -17.84
N ILE A 116 -9.51 -3.96 -18.54
CA ILE A 116 -9.39 -3.50 -19.93
C ILE A 116 -10.23 -4.37 -20.87
N CYS A 117 -10.31 -5.68 -20.63
CA CYS A 117 -11.21 -6.56 -21.37
C CYS A 117 -12.68 -6.21 -21.09
N GLY A 118 -13.02 -5.89 -19.85
CA GLY A 118 -14.36 -5.40 -19.46
C GLY A 118 -14.77 -4.10 -20.14
N LEU A 119 -13.81 -3.20 -20.44
CA LEU A 119 -14.10 -1.94 -21.14
C LEU A 119 -14.74 -2.13 -22.52
N SER A 120 -14.55 -3.28 -23.18
CA SER A 120 -15.23 -3.55 -24.46
C SER A 120 -16.74 -3.75 -24.30
N VAL A 121 -17.22 -4.01 -23.09
CA VAL A 121 -18.64 -4.21 -22.76
C VAL A 121 -19.28 -2.89 -22.33
N VAL A 122 -18.67 -2.19 -21.38
CA VAL A 122 -19.24 -0.98 -20.75
C VAL A 122 -18.96 0.32 -21.51
N GLY A 123 -18.04 0.27 -22.49
CA GLY A 123 -17.61 1.41 -23.30
C GLY A 123 -16.39 2.13 -22.73
N ARG A 124 -15.48 2.54 -23.62
CA ARG A 124 -14.25 3.29 -23.28
C ARG A 124 -14.52 4.78 -23.04
N GLU A 125 -15.75 5.23 -23.29
CA GLU A 125 -16.16 6.62 -23.09
C GLU A 125 -16.17 6.98 -21.61
N ARG A 126 -16.77 6.10 -20.80
CA ARG A 126 -17.05 6.34 -19.38
C ARG A 126 -16.03 5.71 -18.44
N PHE A 127 -15.32 4.66 -18.86
CA PHE A 127 -14.45 3.92 -17.96
C PHE A 127 -12.97 4.05 -18.34
N GLY A 128 -12.15 4.37 -17.36
CA GLY A 128 -10.69 4.32 -17.45
C GLY A 128 -10.12 3.28 -16.48
N VAL A 129 -8.89 2.83 -16.71
CA VAL A 129 -8.20 1.82 -15.90
C VAL A 129 -6.80 2.29 -15.58
N PHE A 130 -6.39 2.15 -14.33
CA PHE A 130 -5.02 2.39 -13.88
C PHE A 130 -4.57 1.33 -12.85
N PRO A 131 -3.51 0.56 -13.14
CA PRO A 131 -2.98 -0.43 -12.20
C PRO A 131 -2.16 0.20 -11.10
N LEU A 132 -2.44 -0.21 -9.86
CA LEU A 132 -1.57 0.02 -8.72
C LEU A 132 -0.38 -0.94 -8.78
N ARG A 133 0.81 -0.47 -8.41
CA ARG A 133 2.05 -1.26 -8.38
C ARG A 133 2.07 -2.26 -7.24
N GLY A 134 1.28 -2.03 -6.18
CA GLY A 134 1.17 -2.90 -5.02
C GLY A 134 0.42 -2.23 -3.88
N LYS A 135 0.87 -2.47 -2.64
CA LYS A 135 0.29 -1.81 -1.46
C LYS A 135 0.59 -0.31 -1.52
N LEU A 136 -0.47 0.48 -1.58
CA LEU A 136 -0.40 1.94 -1.56
C LEU A 136 0.30 2.42 -0.29
N LEU A 137 1.06 3.51 -0.39
CA LEU A 137 1.67 4.14 0.77
C LEU A 137 0.59 4.66 1.73
N ASN A 138 0.64 4.26 3.00
CA ASN A 138 -0.20 4.88 4.03
C ASN A 138 0.20 6.35 4.19
N VAL A 139 -0.72 7.27 3.81
CA VAL A 139 -0.51 8.71 3.83
C VAL A 139 -0.78 9.37 5.18
N LYS A 140 -1.30 8.62 6.16
CA LYS A 140 -1.49 9.15 7.52
C LYS A 140 -0.13 9.44 8.15
N ASP A 141 0.05 10.66 8.66
CA ASP A 141 1.29 11.14 9.27
C ASP A 141 2.54 10.95 8.39
N ILE A 142 2.44 11.21 7.08
CA ILE A 142 3.63 11.32 6.22
C ILE A 142 3.93 12.77 5.89
N SER A 143 5.21 13.07 5.64
CA SER A 143 5.59 14.40 5.15
C SER A 143 5.13 14.61 3.72
N GLN A 144 4.81 15.85 3.36
CA GLN A 144 4.45 16.23 1.99
C GLN A 144 5.56 15.87 0.99
N GLU A 145 6.82 15.94 1.42
CA GLU A 145 7.96 15.51 0.60
C GLU A 145 7.89 14.01 0.26
N LYS A 146 7.57 13.17 1.24
CA LYS A 146 7.42 11.73 1.02
C LYS A 146 6.22 11.42 0.12
N PHE A 147 5.13 12.18 0.28
CA PHE A 147 3.98 12.12 -0.61
C PHE A 147 4.38 12.45 -2.06
N ASN A 148 5.02 13.61 -2.26
CA ASN A 148 5.38 14.11 -3.59
C ASN A 148 6.45 13.26 -4.31
N LYS A 149 7.30 12.56 -3.55
CA LYS A 149 8.28 11.60 -4.09
C LYS A 149 7.64 10.27 -4.52
N ASN A 150 6.41 9.98 -4.08
CA ASN A 150 5.74 8.75 -4.45
C ASN A 150 5.06 8.89 -5.82
N GLU A 151 5.61 8.21 -6.81
CA GLU A 151 5.10 8.22 -8.19
C GLU A 151 3.64 7.75 -8.31
N GLU A 152 3.20 6.81 -7.48
CA GLU A 152 1.84 6.27 -7.53
C GLU A 152 0.81 7.28 -7.00
N LEU A 153 1.10 7.94 -5.88
CA LEU A 153 0.24 8.99 -5.32
C LEU A 153 0.13 10.20 -6.26
N THR A 154 1.27 10.63 -6.82
CA THR A 154 1.29 11.73 -7.80
C THR A 154 0.57 11.37 -9.10
N ALA A 155 0.65 10.11 -9.55
CA ALA A 155 -0.13 9.62 -10.68
C ALA A 155 -1.64 9.68 -10.40
N ILE A 156 -2.10 9.17 -9.26
CA ILE A 156 -3.53 9.23 -8.88
C ILE A 156 -4.03 10.68 -8.85
N LYS A 157 -3.26 11.60 -8.24
CA LYS A 157 -3.58 13.04 -8.24
C LYS A 157 -3.73 13.59 -9.66
N ALA A 158 -2.76 13.30 -10.53
CA ALA A 158 -2.77 13.77 -11.91
C ALA A 158 -3.95 13.20 -12.71
N ILE A 159 -4.24 11.90 -12.56
CA ILE A 159 -5.32 11.21 -13.28
C ILE A 159 -6.69 11.75 -12.90
N LEU A 160 -6.91 12.01 -11.62
CA LEU A 160 -8.19 12.48 -11.09
C LEU A 160 -8.36 14.00 -11.15
N GLY A 161 -7.26 14.75 -11.35
CA GLY A 161 -7.28 16.21 -11.30
C GLY A 161 -7.33 16.77 -9.88
N LEU A 162 -6.78 16.04 -8.91
CA LEU A 162 -6.83 16.38 -7.49
C LEU A 162 -5.76 17.39 -7.10
N ARG A 163 -6.11 18.31 -6.21
CA ARG A 163 -5.24 19.37 -5.71
C ARG A 163 -5.05 19.22 -4.21
N GLN A 164 -3.82 19.39 -3.73
CA GLN A 164 -3.48 19.31 -2.31
C GLN A 164 -4.22 20.41 -1.53
N GLY A 165 -4.74 20.09 -0.34
CA GLY A 165 -5.39 21.05 0.56
C GLY A 165 -6.69 21.68 0.03
N SER A 166 -7.21 21.18 -1.10
CA SER A 166 -8.48 21.65 -1.67
C SER A 166 -9.65 20.92 -1.03
N LYS A 167 -10.66 21.68 -0.58
CA LYS A 167 -11.92 21.14 -0.07
C LYS A 167 -12.94 21.06 -1.20
N TYR A 168 -13.35 19.84 -1.55
CA TYR A 168 -14.24 19.60 -2.69
C TYR A 168 -15.71 19.64 -2.26
N LYS A 169 -16.47 20.62 -2.78
CA LYS A 169 -17.93 20.69 -2.57
C LYS A 169 -18.71 19.87 -3.58
N ASP A 170 -18.16 19.75 -4.79
CA ASP A 170 -18.70 18.95 -5.86
C ASP A 170 -17.56 18.28 -6.66
N LYS A 171 -17.95 17.47 -7.65
CA LYS A 171 -17.04 16.66 -8.47
C LYS A 171 -16.70 17.32 -9.81
N LYS A 172 -17.11 18.57 -10.05
CA LYS A 172 -17.04 19.19 -11.38
C LYS A 172 -15.62 19.49 -11.82
N ASP A 173 -14.75 19.81 -10.87
CA ASP A 173 -13.33 20.12 -11.11
C ASP A 173 -12.47 18.87 -11.28
N LEU A 174 -13.05 17.67 -11.14
CA LEU A 174 -12.35 16.40 -11.30
C LEU A 174 -12.44 15.88 -12.73
N ARG A 175 -11.43 15.07 -13.11
CA ARG A 175 -11.41 14.38 -14.41
C ARG A 175 -12.38 13.19 -14.46
N TYR A 176 -12.76 12.67 -13.31
CA TYR A 176 -13.68 11.53 -13.13
C TYR A 176 -14.71 11.86 -12.05
N GLY A 177 -15.92 11.31 -12.16
CA GLY A 177 -17.00 11.47 -11.18
C GLY A 177 -16.97 10.43 -10.07
N ARG A 178 -16.26 9.33 -10.25
CA ARG A 178 -16.01 8.33 -9.20
C ARG A 178 -14.78 7.50 -9.47
N VAL A 179 -14.30 6.85 -8.41
CA VAL A 179 -13.23 5.85 -8.41
C VAL A 179 -13.83 4.52 -8.01
N MET A 180 -13.57 3.50 -8.81
CA MET A 180 -13.94 2.11 -8.56
C MET A 180 -12.69 1.31 -8.23
N ILE A 181 -12.67 0.67 -7.07
CA ILE A 181 -11.57 -0.20 -6.65
C ILE A 181 -11.84 -1.62 -7.12
N MET A 182 -10.92 -2.20 -7.88
CA MET A 182 -10.99 -3.59 -8.32
C MET A 182 -9.76 -4.32 -7.80
N ALA A 183 -9.94 -5.02 -6.69
CA ALA A 183 -8.91 -5.80 -6.01
C ALA A 183 -9.32 -7.27 -5.93
N ASP A 184 -8.36 -8.15 -5.68
CA ASP A 184 -8.64 -9.57 -5.49
C ASP A 184 -9.58 -9.75 -4.27
N GLN A 185 -10.47 -10.74 -4.34
CA GLN A 185 -11.41 -11.05 -3.24
C GLN A 185 -10.70 -11.84 -2.12
N ASP A 186 -9.60 -11.27 -1.63
CA ASP A 186 -8.78 -11.81 -0.54
C ASP A 186 -8.51 -10.75 0.55
N HIS A 187 -7.74 -11.15 1.55
CA HIS A 187 -7.39 -10.26 2.66
C HIS A 187 -6.48 -9.10 2.22
N ASP A 188 -5.51 -9.32 1.33
CA ASP A 188 -4.61 -8.25 0.89
C ASP A 188 -5.32 -7.23 -0.03
N GLY A 189 -6.27 -7.67 -0.85
CA GLY A 189 -7.17 -6.81 -1.61
C GLY A 189 -8.06 -5.95 -0.71
N SER A 190 -8.56 -6.51 0.40
CA SER A 190 -9.27 -5.75 1.45
C SER A 190 -8.39 -4.65 2.04
N HIS A 191 -7.10 -4.92 2.26
CA HIS A 191 -6.16 -3.90 2.73
C HIS A 191 -5.90 -2.80 1.70
N ILE A 192 -5.80 -3.14 0.41
CA ILE A 192 -5.66 -2.15 -0.67
C ILE A 192 -6.89 -1.23 -0.74
N LYS A 193 -8.11 -1.80 -0.63
CA LYS A 193 -9.34 -1.01 -0.53
C LYS A 193 -9.26 -0.01 0.63
N GLY A 194 -8.85 -0.49 1.81
CA GLY A 194 -8.70 0.34 3.00
C GLY A 194 -7.64 1.43 2.86
N LEU A 195 -6.49 1.15 2.23
CA LEU A 195 -5.45 2.15 1.99
C LEU A 195 -5.90 3.25 1.03
N LEU A 196 -6.69 2.93 0.00
CA LEU A 196 -7.30 3.92 -0.88
C LEU A 196 -8.34 4.76 -0.12
N MET A 197 -9.20 4.13 0.70
CA MET A 197 -10.12 4.86 1.57
C MET A 197 -9.36 5.82 2.50
N ASN A 198 -8.24 5.38 3.09
CA ASN A 198 -7.38 6.21 3.93
C ASN A 198 -6.70 7.35 3.16
N LEU A 199 -6.32 7.14 1.90
CA LEU A 199 -5.80 8.21 1.03
C LEU A 199 -6.83 9.33 0.87
N PHE A 200 -8.04 8.99 0.43
CA PHE A 200 -9.09 9.97 0.25
C PHE A 200 -9.55 10.57 1.59
N HIS A 201 -9.60 9.78 2.67
CA HIS A 201 -9.93 10.27 4.01
C HIS A 201 -8.93 11.32 4.52
N THR A 202 -7.63 11.07 4.32
CA THR A 202 -6.58 11.95 4.84
C THR A 202 -6.46 13.23 4.02
N GLU A 203 -6.57 13.13 2.69
CA GLU A 203 -6.30 14.25 1.79
C GLU A 203 -7.56 15.02 1.36
N TRP A 204 -8.68 14.31 1.15
CA TRP A 204 -9.92 14.84 0.55
C TRP A 204 -11.20 14.20 1.14
N PRO A 205 -11.43 14.30 2.47
CA PRO A 205 -12.53 13.60 3.14
C PRO A 205 -13.91 13.94 2.57
N GLU A 206 -14.10 15.16 2.05
CA GLU A 206 -15.36 15.57 1.44
C GLU A 206 -15.73 14.71 0.23
N LEU A 207 -14.75 14.17 -0.51
CA LEU A 207 -15.02 13.27 -1.64
C LEU A 207 -15.63 11.94 -1.17
N LEU A 208 -15.22 11.42 -0.02
CA LEU A 208 -15.83 10.20 0.54
C LEU A 208 -17.29 10.42 0.90
N GLN A 209 -17.63 11.59 1.45
CA GLN A 209 -19.00 11.99 1.77
C GLN A 209 -19.88 12.15 0.52
N LEU A 210 -19.28 12.55 -0.60
CA LEU A 210 -19.97 12.66 -1.90
C LEU A 210 -20.13 11.31 -2.62
N GLY A 211 -19.82 10.17 -1.99
CA GLY A 211 -19.90 8.85 -2.62
C GLY A 211 -18.95 8.73 -3.83
N PHE A 212 -17.75 9.30 -3.72
CA PHE A 212 -16.76 9.28 -4.80
C PHE A 212 -16.09 7.92 -4.97
N LEU A 213 -16.09 7.07 -3.94
CA LEU A 213 -15.41 5.79 -3.93
C LEU A 213 -16.41 4.63 -3.91
N CYS A 214 -16.19 3.64 -4.76
CA CYS A 214 -16.90 2.36 -4.75
C CYS A 214 -15.90 1.23 -5.00
N SER A 215 -16.31 -0.02 -4.81
CA SER A 215 -15.52 -1.18 -5.22
C SER A 215 -16.34 -2.10 -6.12
N LEU A 216 -15.65 -2.93 -6.89
CA LEU A 216 -16.25 -4.00 -7.67
C LEU A 216 -16.03 -5.31 -6.93
N ALA A 217 -17.12 -5.95 -6.50
CA ALA A 217 -17.04 -7.30 -5.97
C ALA A 217 -16.71 -8.27 -7.09
N THR A 218 -15.75 -9.16 -6.85
CA THR A 218 -15.38 -10.19 -7.80
C THR A 218 -15.66 -11.57 -7.20
N PRO A 219 -16.07 -12.54 -8.03
CA PRO A 219 -16.51 -13.82 -7.50
C PRO A 219 -15.32 -14.60 -6.94
N LEU A 220 -15.49 -15.13 -5.73
CA LEU A 220 -14.54 -15.97 -5.04
C LEU A 220 -14.56 -17.40 -5.60
N LEU A 221 -15.77 -17.90 -5.89
CA LEU A 221 -16.03 -19.25 -6.38
C LEU A 221 -17.02 -19.19 -7.54
N LYS A 222 -16.83 -20.05 -8.55
CA LYS A 222 -17.84 -20.30 -9.60
C LYS A 222 -18.13 -21.79 -9.64
N ALA A 223 -19.39 -22.15 -9.44
CA ALA A 223 -19.88 -23.50 -9.69
C ALA A 223 -20.46 -23.53 -11.11
N SER A 224 -20.00 -24.47 -11.93
CA SER A 224 -20.46 -24.64 -13.31
C SER A 224 -20.96 -26.06 -13.55
N ARG A 225 -22.12 -26.19 -14.22
CA ARG A 225 -22.72 -27.46 -14.63
C ARG A 225 -23.43 -27.28 -15.97
N ARG A 226 -22.89 -27.89 -17.03
CA ARG A 226 -23.39 -27.73 -18.41
C ARG A 226 -23.45 -26.24 -18.79
N SER A 227 -24.65 -25.69 -19.03
CA SER A 227 -24.89 -24.28 -19.35
C SER A 227 -25.21 -23.40 -18.13
N GLU A 228 -25.30 -23.99 -16.93
CA GLU A 228 -25.59 -23.28 -15.69
C GLU A 228 -24.28 -22.89 -15.01
N SER A 229 -24.13 -21.61 -14.68
CA SER A 229 -22.99 -21.13 -13.89
C SER A 229 -23.45 -20.18 -12.80
N ILE A 230 -23.00 -20.42 -11.58
CA ILE A 230 -23.34 -19.65 -10.38
C ILE A 230 -22.05 -19.13 -9.78
N SER A 231 -21.98 -17.82 -9.59
CA SER A 231 -20.85 -17.13 -8.97
C SER A 231 -21.19 -16.79 -7.52
N PHE A 232 -20.25 -17.05 -6.62
CA PHE A 232 -20.36 -16.77 -5.18
C PHE A 232 -19.28 -15.76 -4.78
N TYR A 233 -19.66 -14.76 -3.97
CA TYR A 233 -18.78 -13.67 -3.56
C TYR A 233 -18.26 -13.85 -2.13
N SER A 234 -18.80 -14.84 -1.40
CA SER A 234 -18.32 -15.25 -0.09
C SER A 234 -18.38 -16.76 0.09
N ASN A 235 -17.57 -17.30 1.02
CA ASN A 235 -17.66 -18.71 1.40
C ASN A 235 -19.03 -19.03 2.02
N GLY A 236 -19.62 -18.10 2.78
CA GLY A 236 -20.94 -18.30 3.39
C GLY A 236 -22.05 -18.49 2.36
N GLU A 237 -22.04 -17.73 1.26
CA GLU A 237 -22.97 -17.91 0.14
C GLU A 237 -22.83 -19.29 -0.50
N PHE A 238 -21.58 -19.72 -0.72
CA PHE A 238 -21.28 -21.02 -1.32
C PHE A 238 -21.70 -22.17 -0.41
N ASP A 239 -21.41 -22.09 0.89
CA ASP A 239 -21.77 -23.11 1.88
C ASP A 239 -23.30 -23.21 2.02
N ALA A 240 -24.01 -22.08 2.10
CA ALA A 240 -25.47 -22.08 2.13
C ALA A 240 -26.09 -22.67 0.86
N TRP A 241 -25.49 -22.40 -0.32
CA TRP A 241 -25.92 -23.02 -1.57
C TRP A 241 -25.67 -24.53 -1.59
N LYS A 242 -24.50 -24.96 -1.10
CA LYS A 242 -24.13 -26.38 -1.00
C LYS A 242 -25.07 -27.14 -0.06
N GLU A 243 -25.42 -26.54 1.08
CA GLU A 243 -26.38 -27.11 2.03
C GLU A 243 -27.78 -27.25 1.41
N ARG A 244 -28.26 -26.22 0.70
CA ARG A 244 -29.56 -26.26 0.01
C ARG A 244 -29.61 -27.28 -1.12
N LEU A 245 -28.50 -27.46 -1.85
CA LEU A 245 -28.39 -28.39 -2.96
C LEU A 245 -28.30 -29.85 -2.49
N GLY A 246 -27.78 -30.09 -1.28
CA GLY A 246 -27.56 -31.41 -0.69
C GLY A 246 -26.34 -32.15 -1.25
N SER A 247 -26.10 -32.12 -2.57
CA SER A 247 -24.92 -32.73 -3.21
C SER A 247 -24.35 -31.86 -4.32
N THR A 248 -23.01 -31.73 -4.33
CA THR A 248 -22.28 -31.03 -5.40
C THR A 248 -21.86 -31.95 -6.55
N ALA A 249 -22.31 -33.21 -6.55
CA ALA A 249 -22.00 -34.16 -7.61
C ALA A 249 -22.47 -33.62 -8.99
N GLY A 250 -21.55 -33.58 -9.95
CA GLY A 250 -21.79 -33.05 -11.30
C GLY A 250 -21.56 -31.55 -11.47
N TRP A 251 -21.22 -30.82 -10.40
CA TRP A 251 -20.76 -29.43 -10.48
C TRP A 251 -19.23 -29.37 -10.49
N THR A 252 -18.69 -28.55 -11.40
CA THR A 252 -17.26 -28.19 -11.37
C THR A 252 -17.11 -26.90 -10.59
N ILE A 253 -16.35 -26.95 -9.50
CA ILE A 253 -16.16 -25.81 -8.60
C ILE A 253 -14.77 -25.24 -8.85
N LYS A 254 -14.71 -24.01 -9.34
CA LYS A 254 -13.46 -23.28 -9.59
C LYS A 254 -13.30 -22.18 -8.54
N TYR A 255 -12.14 -22.16 -7.89
CA TYR A 255 -11.74 -21.11 -6.96
C TYR A 255 -10.92 -20.05 -7.68
N TYR A 256 -11.30 -18.78 -7.51
CA TYR A 256 -10.62 -17.64 -8.13
C TYR A 256 -9.70 -17.00 -7.10
N LYS A 257 -8.43 -17.39 -7.15
CA LYS A 257 -7.41 -16.91 -6.21
C LYS A 257 -7.06 -15.44 -6.45
N GLY A 258 -7.15 -14.98 -7.70
CA GLY A 258 -6.89 -13.60 -8.07
C GLY A 258 -7.45 -13.30 -9.46
N LEU A 259 -7.61 -12.02 -9.77
CA LEU A 259 -8.32 -11.50 -10.94
C LEU A 259 -7.65 -11.88 -12.28
N GLY A 260 -6.37 -12.23 -12.25
CA GLY A 260 -5.64 -12.75 -13.41
C GLY A 260 -5.96 -14.21 -13.77
N THR A 261 -6.70 -14.94 -12.92
CA THR A 261 -7.06 -16.35 -13.14
C THR A 261 -8.31 -16.51 -14.01
N SER A 262 -9.07 -15.42 -14.17
CA SER A 262 -10.29 -15.40 -14.96
C SER A 262 -9.99 -15.28 -16.44
N THR A 263 -10.80 -15.92 -17.28
CA THR A 263 -10.68 -15.77 -18.74
C THR A 263 -11.20 -14.41 -19.18
N LYS A 264 -10.91 -14.02 -20.43
CA LYS A 264 -11.40 -12.76 -21.00
C LYS A 264 -12.92 -12.73 -21.08
N GLU A 265 -13.54 -13.88 -21.29
CA GLU A 265 -14.99 -14.05 -21.36
C GLU A 265 -15.61 -13.83 -19.97
N GLU A 266 -15.05 -14.44 -18.93
CA GLU A 266 -15.49 -14.21 -17.54
C GLU A 266 -15.33 -12.75 -17.13
N ALA A 267 -14.23 -12.10 -17.52
CA ALA A 267 -14.03 -10.68 -17.27
C ALA A 267 -15.07 -9.81 -17.99
N ARG A 268 -15.56 -10.21 -19.17
CA ARG A 268 -16.65 -9.50 -19.85
C ARG A 268 -17.99 -9.70 -19.14
N GLU A 269 -18.29 -10.93 -18.71
CA GLU A 269 -19.51 -11.24 -17.93
C GLU A 269 -19.64 -10.36 -16.68
N TRP A 270 -18.53 -10.13 -15.96
CA TRP A 270 -18.53 -9.25 -14.78
C TRP A 270 -18.92 -7.81 -15.10
N PHE A 271 -18.55 -7.33 -16.28
CA PHE A 271 -18.82 -5.96 -16.72
C PHE A 271 -20.21 -5.80 -17.36
N GLU A 272 -20.87 -6.88 -17.74
CA GLU A 272 -22.30 -6.87 -18.10
C GLU A 272 -23.19 -6.64 -16.88
N ARG A 273 -22.78 -7.18 -15.72
CA ARG A 273 -23.48 -7.06 -14.43
C ARG A 273 -22.49 -6.70 -13.33
N LEU A 274 -22.12 -5.43 -13.28
CA LEU A 274 -21.21 -4.92 -12.26
C LEU A 274 -21.82 -5.10 -10.85
N ALA A 275 -21.20 -5.97 -10.05
CA ALA A 275 -21.53 -6.13 -8.63
C ALA A 275 -20.85 -5.01 -7.83
N GLU A 276 -21.41 -3.80 -7.89
CA GLU A 276 -20.83 -2.62 -7.28
C GLU A 276 -21.16 -2.54 -5.78
N ILE A 277 -20.14 -2.21 -4.98
CA ILE A 277 -20.27 -1.90 -3.57
C ILE A 277 -20.01 -0.40 -3.39
N TYR A 278 -21.02 0.31 -2.92
CA TYR A 278 -21.01 1.73 -2.60
C TYR A 278 -20.75 1.92 -1.10
N TYR A 279 -19.89 2.90 -0.77
CA TYR A 279 -19.51 3.20 0.60
C TYR A 279 -20.14 4.51 1.06
N ASP A 280 -21.01 4.42 2.07
CA ASP A 280 -21.70 5.54 2.67
C ASP A 280 -20.94 6.07 3.90
N TRP A 281 -20.89 7.39 4.02
CA TRP A 281 -20.33 8.06 5.18
C TRP A 281 -21.34 8.06 6.33
N ASP A 282 -20.91 7.59 7.50
CA ASP A 282 -21.66 7.63 8.75
C ASP A 282 -20.94 8.48 9.81
N GLY A 283 -21.62 8.77 10.92
CA GLY A 283 -21.09 9.65 11.99
C GLY A 283 -19.81 9.13 12.68
N VAL A 284 -19.43 7.88 12.45
CA VAL A 284 -18.26 7.21 13.05
C VAL A 284 -17.21 6.78 12.01
N SER A 285 -17.40 7.16 10.74
CA SER A 285 -16.49 6.81 9.64
C SER A 285 -15.10 7.40 9.86
N ASP A 286 -15.01 8.66 10.31
CA ASP A 286 -13.74 9.33 10.59
C ASP A 286 -12.92 8.58 11.64
N GLU A 287 -13.56 8.24 12.75
CA GLU A 287 -12.95 7.54 13.87
C GLU A 287 -12.54 6.10 13.49
N SER A 288 -13.36 5.41 12.70
CA SER A 288 -13.09 4.04 12.24
C SER A 288 -11.89 3.99 11.28
N ILE A 289 -11.81 4.91 10.31
CA ILE A 289 -10.66 4.98 9.38
C ILE A 289 -9.40 5.40 10.15
N SER A 290 -9.53 6.35 11.08
CA SER A 290 -8.43 6.77 11.95
C SER A 290 -7.88 5.60 12.80
N LEU A 291 -8.75 4.82 13.44
CA LEU A 291 -8.37 3.61 14.20
C LEU A 291 -7.51 2.67 13.36
N ALA A 292 -7.93 2.40 12.13
CA ALA A 292 -7.27 1.45 11.24
C ALA A 292 -5.88 1.92 10.77
N PHE A 293 -5.73 3.20 10.40
CA PHE A 293 -4.53 3.66 9.66
C PHE A 293 -3.62 4.62 10.42
N HIS A 294 -4.07 5.20 11.54
CA HIS A 294 -3.27 6.12 12.33
C HIS A 294 -2.18 5.39 13.10
N LYS A 295 -0.91 5.77 12.90
CA LYS A 295 0.25 5.04 13.43
C LYS A 295 0.26 5.02 14.96
N LYS A 296 -0.12 6.13 15.59
CA LYS A 296 -0.16 6.28 17.06
C LYS A 296 -1.26 5.47 17.77
N ARG A 297 -2.16 4.82 17.03
CA ARG A 297 -3.31 4.07 17.59
C ARG A 297 -3.07 2.56 17.64
N SER A 298 -1.82 2.15 17.85
CA SER A 298 -1.47 0.72 17.89
C SER A 298 -2.16 -0.03 19.02
N ASP A 299 -2.31 0.59 20.20
CA ASP A 299 -2.94 -0.07 21.35
C ASP A 299 -4.47 -0.16 21.18
N ASP A 300 -5.11 0.88 20.64
CA ASP A 300 -6.52 0.82 20.27
C ASP A 300 -6.79 -0.32 19.29
N ARG A 301 -5.90 -0.54 18.31
CA ARG A 301 -6.01 -1.67 17.37
C ARG A 301 -5.86 -3.03 18.06
N LYS A 302 -5.08 -3.14 19.14
CA LYS A 302 -5.00 -4.39 19.92
C LYS A 302 -6.33 -4.70 20.60
N VAL A 303 -6.96 -3.69 21.19
CA VAL A 303 -8.30 -3.82 21.81
C VAL A 303 -9.34 -4.15 20.75
N TRP A 304 -9.31 -3.47 19.61
CA TRP A 304 -10.17 -3.76 18.47
C TRP A 304 -10.03 -5.21 17.98
N LEU A 305 -8.80 -5.69 17.81
CA LEU A 305 -8.52 -7.07 17.40
C LEU A 305 -8.85 -8.11 18.47
N SER A 306 -8.86 -7.76 19.76
CA SER A 306 -9.32 -8.69 20.80
C SER A 306 -10.80 -9.05 20.69
N GLY A 307 -11.61 -8.20 20.03
CA GLY A 307 -13.01 -8.47 19.70
C GLY A 307 -13.21 -9.20 18.37
N TYR A 308 -12.14 -9.69 17.74
CA TYR A 308 -12.22 -10.34 16.43
C TYR A 308 -13.11 -11.58 16.45
N ASN A 309 -14.02 -11.66 15.47
CA ASN A 309 -14.87 -12.82 15.25
C ASN A 309 -14.66 -13.33 13.81
N PRO A 310 -14.14 -14.54 13.59
CA PRO A 310 -13.92 -15.09 12.25
C PRO A 310 -15.20 -15.36 11.47
N LYS A 311 -16.37 -15.45 12.13
CA LYS A 311 -17.67 -15.64 11.49
C LYS A 311 -18.34 -14.33 11.08
N ARG A 312 -17.78 -13.19 11.48
CA ARG A 312 -18.27 -11.89 11.04
C ARG A 312 -17.99 -11.76 9.54
N ILE A 313 -18.98 -11.29 8.79
CA ILE A 313 -18.91 -11.10 7.34
C ILE A 313 -19.55 -9.74 7.06
N LEU A 314 -18.98 -9.00 6.09
CA LEU A 314 -19.59 -7.78 5.61
C LEU A 314 -20.92 -8.08 4.93
N ASP A 315 -22.01 -7.63 5.54
CA ASP A 315 -23.35 -7.70 4.95
C ASP A 315 -23.53 -6.55 3.95
N ILE A 316 -23.57 -6.90 2.67
CA ILE A 316 -23.79 -5.96 1.58
C ILE A 316 -25.30 -5.79 1.44
N GLY A 317 -25.84 -4.72 2.03
CA GLY A 317 -27.26 -4.43 2.04
C GLY A 317 -27.88 -4.32 0.64
N ALA A 318 -29.22 -4.34 0.57
CA ALA A 318 -29.96 -4.20 -0.67
C ALA A 318 -29.49 -2.97 -1.46
N GLY A 319 -29.13 -3.16 -2.74
CA GLY A 319 -28.60 -2.10 -3.59
C GLY A 319 -27.08 -1.90 -3.52
N GLY A 320 -26.34 -2.81 -2.87
CA GLY A 320 -24.88 -2.79 -2.87
C GLY A 320 -24.28 -1.71 -1.99
N ARG A 321 -24.96 -1.29 -0.91
CA ARG A 321 -24.51 -0.18 -0.06
C ARG A 321 -24.06 -0.67 1.31
N VAL A 322 -22.93 -0.16 1.77
CA VAL A 322 -22.36 -0.42 3.10
C VAL A 322 -21.71 0.86 3.63
N THR A 323 -21.52 1.00 4.94
CA THR A 323 -20.80 2.15 5.48
C THR A 323 -19.30 1.90 5.55
N TYR A 324 -18.48 2.97 5.54
CA TYR A 324 -17.03 2.83 5.77
C TYR A 324 -16.74 2.13 7.10
N THR A 325 -17.51 2.42 8.14
CA THR A 325 -17.40 1.78 9.45
C THR A 325 -17.61 0.27 9.39
N ARG A 326 -18.62 -0.20 8.64
CA ARG A 326 -18.86 -1.63 8.42
C ARG A 326 -17.70 -2.27 7.65
N PHE A 327 -17.21 -1.62 6.59
CA PHE A 327 -16.04 -2.10 5.87
C PHE A 327 -14.82 -2.29 6.80
N ILE A 328 -14.52 -1.32 7.67
CA ILE A 328 -13.39 -1.44 8.61
C ILE A 328 -13.60 -2.62 9.56
N ASN A 329 -14.77 -2.71 10.19
CA ASN A 329 -15.04 -3.65 11.28
C ASN A 329 -15.45 -5.06 10.85
N ASP A 330 -15.85 -5.24 9.59
CA ASP A 330 -16.42 -6.49 9.07
C ASP A 330 -15.68 -7.03 7.83
N GLU A 331 -14.76 -6.26 7.22
CA GLU A 331 -13.91 -6.72 6.09
C GLU A 331 -12.41 -6.51 6.42
N LEU A 332 -11.97 -5.28 6.72
CA LEU A 332 -10.54 -4.97 6.97
C LEU A 332 -9.98 -5.64 8.22
N ILE A 333 -10.81 -5.92 9.24
CA ILE A 333 -10.38 -6.63 10.45
C ILE A 333 -9.84 -8.03 10.14
N HIS A 334 -10.38 -8.71 9.13
CA HIS A 334 -9.92 -10.05 8.73
C HIS A 334 -8.51 -9.99 8.16
N PHE A 335 -8.20 -8.96 7.38
CA PHE A 335 -6.83 -8.71 6.94
C PHE A 335 -5.89 -8.49 8.13
N SER A 336 -6.27 -7.64 9.08
CA SER A 336 -5.43 -7.31 10.22
C SER A 336 -5.12 -8.56 11.07
N ASN A 337 -6.13 -9.42 11.28
CA ASN A 337 -5.93 -10.70 11.96
C ASN A 337 -5.07 -11.67 11.13
N ALA A 338 -5.32 -11.79 9.81
CA ALA A 338 -4.50 -12.62 8.93
C ALA A 338 -3.04 -12.17 8.88
N ASP A 339 -2.80 -10.85 8.94
CA ASP A 339 -1.47 -10.26 8.97
C ASP A 339 -0.71 -10.63 10.25
N ASN A 340 -1.39 -10.59 11.41
CA ASN A 340 -0.82 -11.08 12.67
C ASN A 340 -0.50 -12.58 12.59
N LEU A 341 -1.42 -13.40 12.08
CA LEU A 341 -1.24 -14.84 11.97
C LEU A 341 -0.03 -15.22 11.10
N ARG A 342 0.22 -14.50 9.99
CA ARG A 342 1.36 -14.77 9.11
C ARG A 342 2.67 -14.13 9.58
N SER A 343 2.59 -13.06 10.38
CA SER A 343 3.76 -12.26 10.78
C SER A 343 4.32 -12.62 12.14
N LEU A 344 3.48 -13.05 13.08
CA LEU A 344 3.87 -13.42 14.43
C LEU A 344 4.14 -14.93 14.53
N PRO A 345 5.25 -15.35 15.16
CA PRO A 345 5.50 -16.77 15.40
C PRO A 345 4.59 -17.33 16.50
N ASN A 346 4.46 -18.66 16.55
CA ASN A 346 3.82 -19.33 17.67
C ASN A 346 4.85 -19.56 18.81
N VAL A 347 4.41 -19.47 20.07
CA VAL A 347 5.28 -19.65 21.24
C VAL A 347 5.87 -21.05 21.37
N ILE A 348 5.20 -22.08 20.83
CA ILE A 348 5.61 -23.48 20.98
C ILE A 348 6.85 -23.79 20.14
N ASP A 349 6.88 -23.33 18.88
CA ASP A 349 7.93 -23.65 17.92
C ASP A 349 8.78 -22.44 17.50
N GLY A 350 8.35 -21.22 17.82
CA GLY A 350 9.00 -19.99 17.37
C GLY A 350 8.83 -19.71 15.87
N LEU A 351 7.93 -20.43 15.17
CA LEU A 351 7.81 -20.36 13.71
C LEU A 351 6.56 -19.62 13.24
N LYS A 352 6.73 -18.85 12.17
CA LYS A 352 5.63 -18.31 11.36
C LYS A 352 5.03 -19.41 10.49
N PRO A 353 3.78 -19.27 10.01
CA PRO A 353 3.15 -20.29 9.15
C PRO A 353 3.94 -20.67 7.90
N SER A 354 4.64 -19.71 7.26
CA SER A 354 5.50 -20.01 6.09
C SER A 354 6.66 -20.93 6.46
N GLN A 355 7.36 -20.65 7.55
CA GLN A 355 8.47 -21.47 8.06
C GLN A 355 7.99 -22.88 8.44
N ARG A 356 6.82 -22.98 9.09
CA ARG A 356 6.21 -24.26 9.44
C ARG A 356 5.83 -25.10 8.21
N LYS A 357 5.26 -24.46 7.17
CA LYS A 357 4.96 -25.11 5.90
C LYS A 357 6.23 -25.60 5.19
N ILE A 358 7.32 -24.85 5.26
CA ILE A 358 8.63 -25.26 4.71
C ILE A 358 9.13 -26.51 5.43
N LEU A 359 9.21 -26.52 6.77
CA LEU A 359 9.66 -27.69 7.51
C LEU A 359 8.76 -28.90 7.30
N PHE A 360 7.43 -28.70 7.28
CA PHE A 360 6.49 -29.75 6.93
C PHE A 360 6.81 -30.35 5.56
N GLY A 361 7.07 -29.51 4.54
CA GLY A 361 7.46 -29.98 3.21
C GLY A 361 8.78 -30.74 3.22
N CYS A 362 9.79 -30.26 3.97
CA CYS A 362 11.07 -30.95 4.13
C CYS A 362 10.92 -32.32 4.79
N PHE A 363 10.12 -32.43 5.85
CA PHE A 363 9.83 -33.69 6.53
C PHE A 363 9.03 -34.65 5.65
N LYS A 364 7.99 -34.15 4.97
CA LYS A 364 7.16 -34.94 4.05
C LYS A 364 7.98 -35.53 2.90
N ARG A 365 8.94 -34.76 2.38
CA ARG A 365 9.86 -35.20 1.33
C ARG A 365 10.97 -36.12 1.85
N GLY A 366 11.22 -36.13 3.16
CA GLY A 366 12.40 -36.78 3.74
C GLY A 366 13.70 -36.16 3.22
N LEU A 367 13.81 -34.83 3.25
CA LEU A 367 14.86 -34.07 2.59
C LEU A 367 16.25 -34.25 3.24
N ARG A 368 16.89 -35.38 2.97
CA ARG A 368 18.26 -35.73 3.44
C ARG A 368 19.36 -35.36 2.46
N SER A 369 19.03 -35.17 1.19
CA SER A 369 19.95 -34.76 0.13
C SER A 369 19.63 -33.35 -0.33
N GLU A 370 20.65 -32.69 -0.89
CA GLU A 370 20.53 -31.31 -1.35
C GLU A 370 19.46 -31.14 -2.44
N VAL A 371 18.72 -30.05 -2.36
CA VAL A 371 17.77 -29.61 -3.37
C VAL A 371 17.92 -28.12 -3.60
N LYS A 372 17.71 -27.69 -4.84
CA LYS A 372 17.70 -26.26 -5.19
C LYS A 372 16.56 -25.54 -4.46
N VAL A 373 16.83 -24.36 -3.91
CA VAL A 373 15.84 -23.58 -3.13
C VAL A 373 14.58 -23.30 -3.94
N ALA A 374 14.71 -22.93 -5.21
CA ALA A 374 13.55 -22.71 -6.09
C ALA A 374 12.67 -23.96 -6.27
N GLN A 375 13.28 -25.16 -6.36
CA GLN A 375 12.53 -26.41 -6.47
C GLN A 375 11.85 -26.79 -5.15
N LEU A 376 12.51 -26.53 -4.02
CA LEU A 376 11.92 -26.75 -2.71
C LEU A 376 10.73 -25.80 -2.48
N ALA A 377 10.85 -24.53 -2.86
CA ALA A 377 9.76 -23.57 -2.77
C ALA A 377 8.53 -24.01 -3.57
N GLY A 378 8.71 -24.46 -4.82
CA GLY A 378 7.61 -25.01 -5.65
C GLY A 378 6.98 -26.26 -5.02
N TYR A 379 7.80 -27.19 -4.52
CA TYR A 379 7.32 -28.39 -3.83
C TYR A 379 6.48 -28.04 -2.58
N VAL A 380 6.99 -27.16 -1.72
CA VAL A 380 6.28 -26.69 -0.52
C VAL A 380 4.99 -25.97 -0.91
N SER A 381 5.03 -25.15 -1.96
CA SER A 381 3.88 -24.40 -2.45
C SER A 381 2.70 -25.32 -2.79
N GLU A 382 2.97 -26.35 -3.58
CA GLU A 382 2.00 -27.38 -3.97
C GLU A 382 1.56 -28.24 -2.78
N HIS A 383 2.50 -28.79 -2.02
CA HIS A 383 2.20 -29.85 -1.05
C HIS A 383 1.70 -29.35 0.30
N ALA A 384 1.98 -28.09 0.63
CA ALA A 384 1.55 -27.46 1.87
C ALA A 384 0.40 -26.47 1.66
N ALA A 385 -0.20 -26.41 0.46
CA ALA A 385 -1.23 -25.44 0.08
C ALA A 385 -0.82 -24.01 0.47
N TYR A 386 0.30 -23.55 -0.08
CA TYR A 386 0.74 -22.17 0.11
C TYR A 386 0.14 -21.29 -0.98
N HIS A 387 -0.63 -20.28 -0.56
CA HIS A 387 -1.35 -19.43 -1.50
C HIS A 387 -0.63 -18.10 -1.78
N HIS A 388 0.51 -17.79 -1.16
CA HIS A 388 1.28 -16.59 -1.55
C HIS A 388 2.35 -16.91 -2.59
N GLY A 389 2.97 -15.89 -3.18
CA GLY A 389 3.96 -16.09 -4.25
C GLY A 389 5.21 -16.85 -3.79
N GLU A 390 5.75 -17.71 -4.66
CA GLU A 390 6.92 -18.55 -4.37
C GLU A 390 8.20 -17.76 -4.06
N ALA A 391 8.30 -16.51 -4.54
CA ALA A 391 9.40 -15.61 -4.21
C ALA A 391 9.52 -15.39 -2.69
N SER A 392 8.37 -15.26 -1.99
CA SER A 392 8.33 -15.12 -0.53
C SER A 392 8.78 -16.41 0.18
N LEU A 393 8.41 -17.58 -0.35
CA LEU A 393 8.90 -18.86 0.16
C LEU A 393 10.41 -19.00 -0.05
N CYS A 394 10.92 -18.65 -1.23
CA CYS A 394 12.36 -18.67 -1.50
C CYS A 394 13.13 -17.82 -0.49
N ALA A 395 12.70 -16.58 -0.26
CA ALA A 395 13.31 -15.69 0.72
C ALA A 395 13.22 -16.27 2.15
N THR A 396 12.08 -16.89 2.51
CA THR A 396 11.91 -17.55 3.81
C THR A 396 12.87 -18.73 3.98
N ILE A 397 13.03 -19.58 2.95
CA ILE A 397 13.97 -20.71 2.95
C ILE A 397 15.40 -20.20 3.13
N VAL A 398 15.79 -19.15 2.40
CA VAL A 398 17.12 -18.53 2.52
C VAL A 398 17.35 -18.05 3.96
N GLY A 399 16.41 -17.31 4.53
CA GLY A 399 16.50 -16.83 5.92
C GLY A 399 16.60 -17.96 6.95
N MET A 400 15.92 -19.09 6.73
CA MET A 400 15.99 -20.26 7.62
C MET A 400 17.34 -21.01 7.52
N ALA A 401 18.06 -20.87 6.41
CA ALA A 401 19.34 -21.52 6.16
C ALA A 401 20.56 -20.65 6.53
N GLN A 402 20.39 -19.33 6.61
CA GLN A 402 21.47 -18.40 6.95
C GLN A 402 22.17 -18.77 8.27
N ASN A 403 23.51 -18.76 8.24
CA ASN A 403 24.38 -19.20 9.33
C ASN A 403 25.51 -18.21 9.68
N PHE A 404 25.46 -16.97 9.19
CA PHE A 404 26.44 -15.94 9.55
C PHE A 404 26.20 -15.41 10.97
N VAL A 405 27.24 -14.84 11.60
CA VAL A 405 27.15 -14.27 12.95
C VAL A 405 26.07 -13.19 13.01
N GLY A 406 25.06 -13.40 13.85
CA GLY A 406 23.89 -12.52 13.99
C GLY A 406 22.64 -12.96 13.22
N SER A 407 22.68 -14.10 12.52
CA SER A 407 21.50 -14.73 11.90
C SER A 407 20.83 -15.73 12.86
N ASN A 408 20.81 -17.02 12.53
CA ASN A 408 20.22 -18.07 13.35
C ASN A 408 21.27 -18.69 14.28
N ASN A 409 20.96 -18.79 15.58
CA ASN A 409 21.80 -19.55 16.51
C ASN A 409 21.87 -21.04 16.13
N LEU A 410 20.78 -21.57 15.58
CA LEU A 410 20.68 -22.90 15.01
C LEU A 410 19.81 -22.80 13.76
N ASN A 411 20.44 -22.79 12.59
CA ASN A 411 19.76 -22.84 11.30
C ASN A 411 19.17 -24.24 11.08
N LEU A 412 17.87 -24.31 10.77
CA LEU A 412 17.14 -25.57 10.57
C LEU A 412 17.34 -26.17 9.18
N LEU A 413 18.03 -25.44 8.31
CA LEU A 413 18.34 -25.82 6.94
C LEU A 413 19.82 -25.54 6.68
N VAL A 414 20.48 -26.41 5.94
CA VAL A 414 21.91 -26.25 5.63
C VAL A 414 22.10 -25.29 4.44
N PRO A 415 22.94 -24.24 4.55
CA PRO A 415 23.21 -23.33 3.44
C PRO A 415 24.27 -23.91 2.49
N GLN A 416 23.85 -24.60 1.43
CA GLN A 416 24.74 -25.07 0.36
C GLN A 416 24.83 -24.05 -0.78
N GLY A 417 25.85 -23.19 -0.71
CA GLY A 417 26.08 -22.08 -1.64
C GLY A 417 26.06 -20.72 -0.94
N GLN A 418 25.81 -19.65 -1.70
CA GLN A 418 25.88 -18.28 -1.20
C GLN A 418 24.52 -17.81 -0.63
N PHE A 419 24.27 -18.08 0.66
CA PHE A 419 23.03 -17.69 1.37
C PHE A 419 23.08 -16.27 1.98
N GLY A 420 24.08 -15.49 1.58
CA GLY A 420 24.33 -14.14 2.08
C GLY A 420 25.31 -14.15 3.26
N SER A 421 25.78 -12.96 3.61
CA SER A 421 26.83 -12.75 4.60
C SER A 421 26.45 -11.67 5.60
N ARG A 422 27.28 -11.55 6.65
CA ARG A 422 27.15 -10.49 7.64
C ARG A 422 27.30 -9.09 7.03
N LEU A 423 28.00 -8.93 5.92
CA LEU A 423 28.32 -7.62 5.33
C LEU A 423 27.04 -6.83 4.98
N MET A 424 26.02 -7.53 4.49
CA MET A 424 24.74 -6.96 4.09
C MET A 424 23.57 -7.58 4.87
N GLY A 425 23.84 -8.20 6.02
CA GLY A 425 22.81 -8.87 6.82
C GLY A 425 22.03 -9.96 6.06
N GLY A 426 22.66 -10.60 5.09
CA GLY A 426 22.06 -11.65 4.26
C GLY A 426 21.39 -11.15 2.96
N GLU A 427 21.30 -9.84 2.71
CA GLU A 427 20.73 -9.30 1.46
C GLU A 427 21.59 -9.59 0.23
N ASP A 428 22.87 -9.91 0.43
CA ASP A 428 23.83 -10.34 -0.59
C ASP A 428 23.71 -11.84 -0.97
N SER A 429 22.61 -12.49 -0.56
CA SER A 429 22.32 -13.86 -0.97
C SER A 429 22.16 -14.02 -2.48
N ALA A 430 22.66 -15.13 -3.01
CA ALA A 430 22.49 -15.46 -4.42
C ALA A 430 21.02 -15.86 -4.71
N SER A 431 20.62 -15.69 -5.97
CA SER A 431 19.27 -16.08 -6.42
C SER A 431 18.97 -17.55 -6.10
N ALA A 432 17.73 -17.83 -5.68
CA ALA A 432 17.21 -19.16 -5.31
C ALA A 432 17.41 -20.26 -6.38
N ARG A 433 17.72 -19.88 -7.63
CA ARG A 433 18.04 -20.80 -8.72
C ARG A 433 19.47 -21.38 -8.67
N TYR A 434 20.36 -20.78 -7.88
CA TYR A 434 21.78 -21.14 -7.78
C TYR A 434 22.13 -21.88 -6.49
N ILE A 435 21.33 -21.68 -5.44
CA ILE A 435 21.63 -22.16 -4.09
C ILE A 435 20.80 -23.40 -3.75
N PHE A 436 21.38 -24.26 -2.91
CA PHE A 436 20.85 -25.55 -2.53
C PHE A 436 20.71 -25.65 -1.00
N THR A 437 19.81 -26.51 -0.54
CA THR A 437 19.59 -26.73 0.90
C THR A 437 19.06 -28.13 1.19
N PHE A 438 19.14 -28.54 2.45
CA PHE A 438 18.59 -29.78 3.01
C PHE A 438 18.42 -29.63 4.53
N LEU A 439 17.84 -30.63 5.20
CA LEU A 439 17.64 -30.63 6.67
C LEU A 439 18.94 -30.87 7.45
#